data_AF-A0A965H4I9-F1
#
_entry.id   AF-A0A965H4I9-F1
#
_cell.length_a   1.000
_cell.length_b   1.000
_cell.length_c   1.000
_cell.angle_alpha   90.00
_cell.angle_beta   90.00
_cell.angle_gamma   90.00
#
_symmetry.space_group_name_H-M   'P 1'
#
loop_
_entity.id
_entity.type
_entity.pdbx_description
1 polymer ?
#
loop_
_entity_poly.entity_id
_entity_poly.type
_entity_poly.pdbx_seq_one_letter_code
_entity_poly.pdbx_strand_id
1 'polypeptide(L)'
;MVKSTGDIFPDGGGGFAGYSNKAPFDPSMMVHFRKRFSEEDLSRINERIAERGKAMVMAAVETRSDDDEPDDPDPDHGRQLSLDDFVKPADWPEGKNWGTLTIDASCTPADITYPTDLKLLNEARESTERIIDNLCEQWPALRNNRPRYERGRARASFLSVAKQKKPRRRRIKAAIRRQLDYVHRNLNAIDALIAAGASLSALKTHWWHKLLVISELYRQ
;
A
#
# COMPACT_ATOMS: atom_id res chain seq x y z
N MET A 1 -44.13 -64.13 -0.60
CA MET A 1 -44.77 -63.00 0.11
C MET A 1 -43.68 -62.31 0.93
N VAL A 2 -43.29 -61.05 0.79
CA VAL A 2 -43.73 -59.88 0.01
C VAL A 2 -42.48 -59.01 -0.17
N LYS A 3 -42.30 -58.44 -1.36
CA LYS A 3 -41.32 -57.41 -1.70
C LYS A 3 -41.76 -56.05 -1.12
N SER A 4 -40.84 -55.20 -0.66
CA SER A 4 -40.97 -53.73 -0.77
C SER A 4 -39.62 -53.07 -0.38
N THR A 5 -38.83 -52.59 -1.35
CA THR A 5 -38.71 -51.17 -1.80
C THR A 5 -38.03 -50.29 -0.75
N GLY A 6 -36.78 -49.87 -1.00
CA GLY A 6 -36.48 -48.48 -1.39
C GLY A 6 -35.93 -47.76 -0.13
N ASP A 7 -34.82 -47.05 -0.12
CA ASP A 7 -34.34 -46.13 -1.14
C ASP A 7 -32.82 -46.08 -1.23
N ILE A 8 -32.36 -46.22 -2.46
CA ILE A 8 -31.16 -45.57 -2.96
C ILE A 8 -31.57 -44.12 -3.15
N PHE A 9 -30.99 -43.14 -2.43
CA PHE A 9 -30.57 -41.88 -3.06
C PHE A 9 -29.40 -41.23 -2.30
N PRO A 10 -28.47 -40.60 -3.03
CA PRO A 10 -27.21 -40.07 -2.57
C PRO A 10 -27.35 -38.60 -2.18
N ASP A 11 -26.71 -38.17 -1.10
CA ASP A 11 -26.49 -36.74 -0.91
C ASP A 11 -25.03 -36.48 -0.57
N GLY A 12 -24.39 -35.75 -1.49
CA GLY A 12 -23.00 -35.39 -1.47
C GLY A 12 -22.75 -34.32 -0.41
N GLY A 13 -22.65 -34.74 0.84
CA GLY A 13 -22.07 -33.94 1.90
C GLY A 13 -20.63 -34.41 2.13
N GLY A 14 -19.66 -33.77 1.48
CA GLY A 14 -18.23 -34.01 1.71
C GLY A 14 -17.76 -33.48 3.07
N GLY A 15 -18.45 -33.86 4.14
CA GLY A 15 -18.16 -33.47 5.52
C GLY A 15 -18.00 -34.70 6.40
N PHE A 16 -17.09 -34.63 7.37
CA PHE A 16 -16.95 -35.67 8.39
C PHE A 16 -18.20 -35.69 9.27
N ALA A 17 -18.70 -36.89 9.58
CA ALA A 17 -19.91 -37.09 10.39
C ALA A 17 -19.79 -36.60 11.86
N GLY A 18 -18.61 -36.11 12.26
CA GLY A 18 -18.36 -35.56 13.58
C GLY A 18 -16.92 -35.04 13.72
N TYR A 19 -16.67 -34.29 14.79
CA TYR A 19 -15.35 -33.79 15.13
C TYR A 19 -14.40 -34.95 15.48
N SER A 20 -13.20 -34.95 14.89
CA SER A 20 -12.18 -35.96 15.11
C SER A 20 -10.81 -35.31 15.26
N ASN A 21 -10.06 -35.73 16.28
CA ASN A 21 -8.68 -35.31 16.51
C ASN A 21 -7.67 -36.01 15.58
N LYS A 22 -8.13 -36.93 14.72
CA LYS A 22 -7.28 -37.56 13.70
C LYS A 22 -7.23 -36.65 12.48
N ALA A 23 -6.02 -36.35 12.00
CA ALA A 23 -5.84 -35.58 10.78
C ALA A 23 -6.59 -36.24 9.61
N PRO A 24 -7.49 -35.52 8.93
CA PRO A 24 -8.35 -36.10 7.88
C PRO A 24 -7.58 -36.48 6.61
N PHE A 25 -6.41 -35.90 6.41
CA PHE A 25 -5.49 -36.21 5.32
C PHE A 25 -4.04 -36.05 5.80
N ASP A 26 -3.12 -36.76 5.15
CA ASP A 26 -1.68 -36.56 5.36
C ASP A 26 -1.29 -35.12 4.94
N PRO A 27 -0.45 -34.40 5.71
CA PRO A 27 -0.04 -33.03 5.38
C PRO A 27 0.51 -32.86 3.96
N SER A 28 1.10 -33.90 3.37
CA SER A 28 1.65 -33.90 2.01
C SER A 28 0.57 -33.85 0.93
N MET A 29 -0.66 -34.29 1.23
CA MET A 29 -1.76 -34.34 0.27
C MET A 29 -2.20 -32.94 -0.21
N MET A 30 -2.14 -31.94 0.67
CA MET A 30 -2.45 -30.55 0.28
C MET A 30 -1.40 -29.97 -0.67
N VAL A 31 -0.14 -30.40 -0.54
CA VAL A 31 0.93 -30.02 -1.46
C VAL A 31 0.70 -30.64 -2.84
N HIS A 32 0.33 -31.93 -2.88
CA HIS A 32 -0.01 -32.61 -4.13
C HIS A 32 -1.25 -32.03 -4.80
N PHE A 33 -2.25 -31.64 -4.02
CA PHE A 33 -3.47 -31.00 -4.52
C PHE A 33 -3.16 -29.62 -5.13
N ARG A 34 -2.35 -28.79 -4.44
CA ARG A 34 -1.93 -27.47 -4.94
C ARG A 34 -1.17 -27.55 -6.27
N LYS A 35 -0.34 -28.58 -6.46
CA LYS A 35 0.40 -28.81 -7.72
C LYS A 35 -0.49 -29.13 -8.93
N ARG A 36 -1.78 -29.40 -8.74
CA ARG A 36 -2.73 -29.66 -9.83
C ARG A 36 -3.30 -28.38 -10.46
N PHE A 37 -3.12 -27.24 -9.80
CA PHE A 37 -3.48 -25.93 -10.36
C PHE A 37 -2.26 -25.32 -11.03
N SER A 38 -2.41 -24.88 -12.27
CA SER A 38 -1.39 -24.09 -12.94
C SER A 38 -1.29 -22.70 -12.30
N GLU A 39 -0.21 -21.98 -12.60
CA GLU A 39 -0.04 -20.58 -12.15
C GLU A 39 -1.18 -19.68 -12.68
N GLU A 40 -1.63 -19.94 -13.91
CA GLU A 40 -2.76 -19.26 -14.53
C GLU A 40 -4.07 -19.54 -13.77
N ASP A 41 -4.31 -20.78 -13.37
CA ASP A 41 -5.50 -21.15 -12.59
C ASP A 41 -5.50 -20.50 -11.21
N LEU A 42 -4.34 -20.47 -10.53
CA LEU A 42 -4.20 -19.83 -9.22
C LEU A 42 -4.39 -18.32 -9.32
N SER A 43 -3.84 -17.67 -10.35
CA SER A 43 -4.03 -16.24 -10.60
C SER A 43 -5.51 -15.91 -10.81
N ARG A 44 -6.20 -16.69 -11.66
CA ARG A 44 -7.63 -16.53 -11.94
C ARG A 44 -8.51 -16.72 -10.69
N ILE A 45 -8.14 -17.66 -9.82
CA ILE A 45 -8.83 -17.88 -8.54
C ILE A 45 -8.61 -16.68 -7.60
N ASN A 46 -7.37 -16.20 -7.49
CA ASN A 46 -7.03 -15.05 -6.65
C ASN A 46 -7.75 -13.77 -7.10
N GLU A 47 -7.81 -13.51 -8.42
CA GLU A 47 -8.55 -12.37 -8.98
C GLU A 47 -10.04 -12.41 -8.62
N ARG A 48 -10.69 -13.58 -8.79
CA ARG A 48 -12.11 -13.75 -8.42
C ARG A 48 -12.36 -13.56 -6.93
N ILE A 49 -11.45 -13.99 -6.07
CA ILE A 49 -11.55 -13.77 -4.61
C ILE A 49 -11.40 -12.28 -4.30
N ALA A 50 -10.43 -11.60 -4.91
CA ALA A 50 -10.20 -10.18 -4.71
C ALA A 50 -11.39 -9.33 -5.19
N GLU A 51 -11.98 -9.64 -6.34
CA GLU A 51 -13.18 -8.96 -6.85
C GLU A 51 -14.36 -9.10 -5.90
N ARG A 52 -14.63 -10.31 -5.41
CA ARG A 52 -15.70 -10.56 -4.44
C ARG A 52 -15.44 -9.85 -3.11
N GLY A 53 -14.20 -9.87 -2.63
CA GLY A 53 -13.80 -9.15 -1.43
C GLY A 53 -14.01 -7.64 -1.57
N LYS A 54 -13.60 -7.06 -2.70
CA LYS A 54 -13.84 -5.63 -3.00
C LYS A 54 -15.32 -5.29 -3.03
N ALA A 55 -16.14 -6.10 -3.71
CA ALA A 55 -17.59 -5.88 -3.78
C ALA A 55 -18.26 -5.92 -2.40
N MET A 56 -17.86 -6.88 -1.54
CA MET A 56 -18.40 -7.00 -0.18
C MET A 56 -18.02 -5.81 0.70
N VAL A 57 -16.78 -5.30 0.57
CA VAL A 57 -16.32 -4.10 1.29
C VAL A 57 -17.06 -2.86 0.81
N MET A 58 -17.24 -2.67 -0.51
CA MET A 58 -17.99 -1.53 -1.05
C MET A 58 -19.44 -1.51 -0.56
N ALA A 59 -20.13 -2.65 -0.58
CA ALA A 59 -21.49 -2.77 -0.05
C ALA A 59 -21.58 -2.48 1.47
N ALA A 60 -20.55 -2.82 2.23
CA ALA A 60 -20.48 -2.51 3.67
C ALA A 60 -20.17 -1.03 3.96
N VAL A 61 -19.59 -0.30 3.00
CA VAL A 61 -19.34 1.15 3.10
C VAL A 61 -20.61 1.94 2.73
N GLU A 62 -21.33 1.51 1.69
CA GLU A 62 -22.60 2.14 1.27
C GLU A 62 -23.73 2.03 2.31
N THR A 63 -23.66 1.07 3.22
CA THR A 63 -24.64 0.88 4.31
C THR A 63 -24.34 1.71 5.57
N ARG A 64 -23.28 2.52 5.57
CA ARG A 64 -22.86 3.37 6.70
C ARG A 64 -23.07 4.87 6.48
N SER A 65 -23.72 5.27 5.40
CA SER A 65 -24.01 6.67 5.09
C SER A 65 -25.43 7.06 5.52
N ASP A 66 -25.60 7.28 6.82
CA ASP A 66 -26.53 8.25 7.41
C ASP A 66 -26.42 8.10 8.94
N ASP A 67 -25.57 8.93 9.56
CA ASP A 67 -25.88 9.66 10.80
C ASP A 67 -24.65 10.44 11.29
N ASP A 68 -24.88 11.75 11.38
CA ASP A 68 -24.30 12.83 12.20
C ASP A 68 -22.93 13.51 11.92
N GLU A 69 -23.05 14.82 12.17
CA GLU A 69 -22.27 16.04 11.92
C GLU A 69 -20.82 16.12 12.47
N PRO A 70 -20.05 17.17 12.08
CA PRO A 70 -18.63 17.27 12.35
C PRO A 70 -18.37 17.86 13.74
N ASP A 71 -17.52 17.20 14.52
CA ASP A 71 -16.82 17.84 15.61
C ASP A 71 -15.32 17.87 15.29
N ASP A 72 -14.73 19.06 15.45
CA ASP A 72 -13.37 19.43 15.05
C ASP A 72 -12.28 18.62 15.79
N PRO A 73 -11.02 18.63 15.32
CA PRO A 73 -10.11 17.52 15.45
C PRO A 73 -9.18 17.65 16.66
N ASP A 74 -8.94 16.52 17.34
CA ASP A 74 -7.67 16.29 18.03
C ASP A 74 -7.08 14.95 17.53
N PRO A 75 -5.89 14.92 16.89
CA PRO A 75 -5.39 13.74 16.20
C PRO A 75 -4.43 12.94 17.10
N ASP A 76 -5.01 12.17 18.01
CA ASP A 76 -4.39 11.02 18.66
C ASP A 76 -5.59 10.25 19.24
N HIS A 77 -6.08 9.17 18.64
CA HIS A 77 -5.42 7.87 18.64
C HIS A 77 -5.89 7.11 17.40
N GLY A 78 -4.95 6.56 16.63
CA GLY A 78 -5.30 5.37 15.85
C GLY A 78 -5.84 4.36 16.86
N ARG A 79 -7.13 3.99 16.72
CA ARG A 79 -7.79 3.01 17.59
C ARG A 79 -6.87 1.80 17.70
N GLN A 80 -6.18 1.70 18.83
CA GLN A 80 -5.41 0.52 19.14
C GLN A 80 -6.47 -0.54 19.37
N LEU A 81 -6.66 -1.43 18.37
CA LEU A 81 -7.60 -2.54 18.47
C LEU A 81 -7.30 -3.24 19.78
N SER A 82 -8.24 -3.12 20.71
CA SER A 82 -8.14 -3.71 22.04
C SER A 82 -8.48 -5.20 21.90
N LEU A 83 -8.09 -6.02 22.87
CA LEU A 83 -8.48 -7.42 22.86
C LEU A 83 -10.01 -7.58 22.81
N ASP A 84 -10.73 -6.60 23.37
CA ASP A 84 -12.19 -6.53 23.42
C ASP A 84 -12.83 -6.31 22.04
N ASP A 85 -12.11 -5.73 21.07
CA ASP A 85 -12.60 -5.56 19.70
C ASP A 85 -12.69 -6.90 18.92
N PHE A 86 -12.07 -7.96 19.43
CA PHE A 86 -12.11 -9.31 18.86
C PHE A 86 -13.14 -10.23 19.54
N VAL A 87 -13.80 -9.77 20.60
CA VAL A 87 -14.83 -10.52 21.31
C VAL A 87 -16.15 -10.37 20.55
N LYS A 88 -16.80 -11.50 20.24
CA LYS A 88 -18.14 -11.51 19.62
C LYS A 88 -19.10 -10.71 20.53
N PRO A 89 -19.74 -9.63 20.05
CA PRO A 89 -20.70 -8.88 20.85
C PRO A 89 -21.86 -9.78 21.29
N ALA A 90 -22.35 -9.59 22.52
CA ALA A 90 -23.45 -10.38 23.06
C ALA A 90 -24.74 -10.24 22.23
N ASP A 91 -24.93 -9.09 21.59
CA ASP A 91 -26.10 -8.76 20.76
C ASP A 91 -25.98 -9.26 19.30
N TRP A 92 -24.95 -10.05 18.98
CA TRP A 92 -24.75 -10.53 17.61
C TRP A 92 -25.80 -11.58 17.23
N PRO A 93 -26.56 -11.37 16.14
CA PRO A 93 -27.72 -12.20 15.80
C PRO A 93 -27.36 -13.68 15.64
N GLU A 94 -28.15 -14.54 16.28
CA GLU A 94 -28.04 -15.99 16.14
C GLU A 94 -28.26 -16.38 14.67
N GLY A 95 -27.33 -17.17 14.12
CA GLY A 95 -27.33 -17.57 12.71
C GLY A 95 -26.47 -16.70 11.78
N LYS A 96 -25.91 -15.59 12.24
CA LYS A 96 -24.99 -14.75 11.44
C LYS A 96 -23.53 -15.03 11.81
N ASN A 97 -22.67 -15.25 10.83
CA ASN A 97 -21.26 -15.56 11.05
C ASN A 97 -20.48 -14.32 11.56
N TRP A 98 -20.03 -14.38 12.82
CA TRP A 98 -18.97 -13.51 13.34
C TRP A 98 -17.63 -14.20 13.08
N GLY A 99 -17.10 -13.99 11.88
CA GLY A 99 -15.81 -14.54 11.47
C GLY A 99 -14.79 -13.44 11.32
N THR A 100 -13.63 -13.57 11.97
CA THR A 100 -12.46 -12.76 11.66
C THR A 100 -11.91 -13.22 10.30
N LEU A 101 -11.95 -12.34 9.29
CA LEU A 101 -11.34 -12.63 8.00
C LEU A 101 -9.81 -12.53 8.14
N THR A 102 -9.16 -13.67 8.36
CA THR A 102 -7.70 -13.76 8.40
C THR A 102 -7.18 -13.72 6.95
N ILE A 103 -6.77 -12.54 6.50
CA ILE A 103 -6.10 -12.38 5.20
C ILE A 103 -4.63 -12.75 5.40
N ASP A 104 -4.15 -13.80 4.73
CA ASP A 104 -2.74 -14.18 4.75
C ASP A 104 -1.92 -13.13 4.00
N ALA A 105 -0.91 -12.55 4.66
CA ALA A 105 -0.04 -11.52 4.07
C ALA A 105 0.79 -12.04 2.89
N SER A 106 0.82 -13.37 2.67
CA SER A 106 1.50 -13.99 1.53
C SER A 106 0.82 -13.79 0.17
N CYS A 107 -0.42 -13.28 0.14
CA CYS A 107 -1.19 -13.08 -1.09
C CYS A 107 -1.07 -11.67 -1.71
N THR A 108 -0.33 -10.74 -1.09
CA THR A 108 -0.02 -9.44 -1.68
C THR A 108 1.32 -9.48 -2.42
N PRO A 109 1.46 -8.83 -3.60
CA PRO A 109 2.75 -8.76 -4.29
C PRO A 109 3.82 -8.22 -3.34
N ALA A 110 4.88 -9.00 -3.14
CA ALA A 110 5.90 -8.76 -2.12
C ALA A 110 6.72 -7.47 -2.36
N ASP A 111 6.64 -6.88 -3.56
CA ASP A 111 7.52 -5.80 -4.03
C ASP A 111 6.94 -4.39 -3.84
N ILE A 112 5.82 -4.23 -3.13
CA ILE A 112 5.31 -2.89 -2.81
C ILE A 112 5.82 -2.49 -1.44
N THR A 113 6.96 -1.81 -1.42
CA THR A 113 7.46 -1.16 -0.20
C THR A 113 6.42 -0.14 0.27
N TYR A 114 5.98 -0.24 1.54
CA TYR A 114 5.10 0.77 2.13
C TYR A 114 5.74 2.16 1.99
N PRO A 115 5.10 3.10 1.28
CA PRO A 115 5.65 4.43 1.10
C PRO A 115 5.66 5.12 2.46
N THR A 116 6.85 5.52 2.90
CA THR A 116 6.95 6.47 4.01
C THR A 116 7.20 7.84 3.40
N ASP A 117 6.60 8.89 3.97
CA ASP A 117 6.77 10.27 3.51
C ASP A 117 8.24 10.61 3.30
N LEU A 118 9.10 10.13 4.22
CA LEU A 118 10.55 10.34 4.15
C LEU A 118 11.20 9.66 2.93
N LYS A 119 10.78 8.45 2.56
CA LYS A 119 11.28 7.75 1.37
C LYS A 119 10.81 8.45 0.10
N LEU A 120 9.53 8.80 0.05
CA LEU A 120 8.92 9.48 -1.08
C LEU A 120 9.57 10.84 -1.34
N LEU A 121 9.81 11.62 -0.28
CA LEU A 121 10.52 12.90 -0.36
C LEU A 121 11.98 12.76 -0.80
N ASN A 122 12.67 11.69 -0.38
CA ASN A 122 14.03 11.45 -0.88
C ASN A 122 14.03 11.12 -2.38
N GLU A 123 13.06 10.33 -2.85
CA GLU A 123 12.92 10.06 -4.28
C GLU A 123 12.60 11.34 -5.08
N ALA A 124 11.73 12.20 -4.54
CA ALA A 124 11.42 13.50 -5.11
C ALA A 124 12.67 14.39 -5.21
N ARG A 125 13.47 14.46 -4.14
CA ARG A 125 14.76 15.17 -4.13
C ARG A 125 15.71 14.63 -5.20
N GLU A 126 15.92 13.32 -5.27
CA GLU A 126 16.84 12.72 -6.25
C GLU A 126 16.35 12.92 -7.69
N SER A 127 15.04 12.86 -7.90
CA SER A 127 14.43 13.06 -9.22
C SER A 127 14.58 14.51 -9.68
N THR A 128 14.31 15.49 -8.80
CA THR A 128 14.49 16.91 -9.12
C THR A 128 15.96 17.28 -9.34
N GLU A 129 16.89 16.70 -8.58
CA GLU A 129 18.33 16.86 -8.81
C GLU A 129 18.76 16.39 -10.20
N ARG A 130 18.23 15.25 -10.66
CA ARG A 130 18.49 14.72 -12.01
C ARG A 130 17.91 15.61 -13.10
N ILE A 131 16.69 16.14 -12.90
CA ILE A 131 16.07 17.07 -13.85
C ILE A 131 16.94 18.31 -14.00
N ILE A 132 17.39 18.90 -12.88
CA ILE A 132 18.28 20.06 -12.89
C ILE A 132 19.59 19.75 -13.63
N ASP A 133 20.19 18.58 -13.41
CA ASP A 133 21.42 18.19 -14.10
C ASP A 133 21.20 18.07 -15.61
N ASN A 134 20.12 17.41 -16.04
CA ASN A 134 19.79 17.30 -17.48
C ASN A 134 19.59 18.68 -18.12
N LEU A 135 18.89 19.59 -17.45
CA LEU A 135 18.68 20.96 -17.95
C LEU A 135 20.01 21.74 -18.03
N CYS A 136 20.89 21.61 -17.03
CA CYS A 136 22.20 22.26 -17.00
C CYS A 136 23.21 21.66 -17.99
N GLU A 137 23.08 20.39 -18.34
CA GLU A 137 23.87 19.74 -19.39
C GLU A 137 23.52 20.26 -20.78
N GLN A 138 22.22 20.44 -21.04
CA GLN A 138 21.73 21.00 -22.30
C GLN A 138 22.05 22.49 -22.46
N TRP A 139 21.98 23.24 -21.35
CA TRP A 139 22.19 24.70 -21.35
C TRP A 139 23.29 25.08 -20.34
N PRO A 140 24.58 24.93 -20.70
CA PRO A 140 25.69 25.20 -19.77
C PRO A 140 25.71 26.63 -19.20
N ALA A 141 25.20 27.61 -19.96
CA ALA A 141 25.09 29.00 -19.53
C ALA A 141 24.17 29.20 -18.31
N LEU A 142 23.24 28.27 -18.07
CA LEU A 142 22.25 28.35 -17.00
C LEU A 142 22.68 27.64 -15.70
N ARG A 143 23.91 27.10 -15.65
CA ARG A 143 24.46 26.41 -14.47
C ARG A 143 24.48 27.26 -13.20
N ASN A 144 24.48 28.58 -13.34
CA ASN A 144 24.44 29.52 -12.21
C ASN A 144 23.15 29.41 -11.39
N ASN A 145 22.06 28.91 -11.98
CA ASN A 145 20.77 28.74 -11.31
C ASN A 145 20.66 27.41 -10.54
N ARG A 146 21.74 26.61 -10.46
CA ARG A 146 21.74 25.35 -9.72
C ARG A 146 21.55 25.61 -8.22
N PRO A 147 20.71 24.82 -7.51
CA PRO A 147 20.54 24.97 -6.08
C PRO A 147 21.87 24.82 -5.35
N ARG A 148 22.20 25.80 -4.51
CA ARG A 148 23.39 25.76 -3.67
C ARG A 148 23.10 24.98 -2.39
N TYR A 149 23.22 23.65 -2.45
CA TYR A 149 23.40 22.80 -1.27
C TYR A 149 24.18 21.53 -1.61
N GLU A 150 24.88 20.97 -0.63
CA GLU A 150 25.65 19.72 -0.81
C GLU A 150 24.72 18.49 -0.82
N ARG A 151 24.54 17.89 -2.00
CA ARG A 151 23.72 16.67 -2.19
C ARG A 151 24.16 15.50 -1.30
N GLY A 152 25.47 15.38 -1.07
CA GLY A 152 26.04 14.39 -0.15
C GLY A 152 25.49 14.55 1.28
N ARG A 153 25.40 15.79 1.78
CA ARG A 153 24.81 16.08 3.10
C ARG A 153 23.31 15.80 3.12
N ALA A 154 22.59 16.11 2.05
CA ALA A 154 21.16 15.82 1.96
C ALA A 154 20.87 14.30 2.02
N ARG A 155 21.65 13.50 1.29
CA ARG A 155 21.60 12.03 1.33
C ARG A 155 22.01 11.49 2.70
N ALA A 156 23.08 12.01 3.29
CA ALA A 156 23.52 11.59 4.63
C ALA A 156 22.44 11.86 5.68
N SER A 157 21.76 13.01 5.60
CA SER A 157 20.65 13.37 6.49
C SER A 157 19.50 12.36 6.39
N PHE A 158 19.11 11.96 5.17
CA PHE A 158 18.12 10.91 4.94
C PHE A 158 18.56 9.57 5.51
N LEU A 159 19.77 9.10 5.15
CA LEU A 159 20.30 7.81 5.58
C LEU A 159 20.42 7.70 7.11
N SER A 160 20.72 8.81 7.79
CA SER A 160 20.83 8.85 9.25
C SER A 160 19.54 8.45 9.97
N VAL A 161 18.38 8.67 9.34
CA VAL A 161 17.05 8.34 9.87
C VAL A 161 16.53 7.05 9.26
N ALA A 162 16.69 6.86 7.94
CA ALA A 162 16.21 5.68 7.23
C ALA A 162 16.87 4.37 7.71
N LYS A 163 18.12 4.41 8.18
CA LYS A 163 18.83 3.23 8.70
C LYS A 163 18.46 2.86 10.13
N GLN A 164 17.64 3.66 10.81
CA GLN A 164 17.27 3.39 12.21
C GLN A 164 16.14 2.38 12.27
N LYS A 165 16.28 1.37 13.15
CA LYS A 165 15.23 0.37 13.37
C LYS A 165 13.92 0.98 13.92
N LYS A 166 14.04 1.98 14.81
CA LYS A 166 12.89 2.67 15.44
C LYS A 166 13.20 4.17 15.65
N PRO A 167 13.13 5.01 14.60
CA PRO A 167 13.39 6.44 14.74
C PRO A 167 12.27 7.11 15.55
N ARG A 168 12.64 8.01 16.47
CA ARG A 168 11.66 8.78 17.25
C ARG A 168 10.85 9.71 16.33
N ARG A 169 9.54 9.89 16.60
CA ARG A 169 8.62 10.77 15.85
C ARG A 169 9.18 12.17 15.59
N ARG A 170 9.79 12.81 16.60
CA ARG A 170 10.44 14.14 16.45
C ARG A 170 11.54 14.14 15.38
N ARG A 171 12.33 13.06 15.32
CA ARG A 171 13.44 12.91 14.36
C ARG A 171 12.93 12.65 12.94
N ILE A 172 11.85 11.87 12.81
CA ILE A 172 11.16 11.67 11.52
C ILE A 172 10.64 13.01 10.99
N LYS A 173 9.89 13.77 11.80
CA LYS A 173 9.38 15.09 11.41
C LYS A 173 10.50 16.05 11.01
N ALA A 174 11.60 16.09 11.76
CA ALA A 174 12.75 16.91 11.41
C ALA A 174 13.40 16.51 10.07
N ALA A 175 13.49 15.21 9.78
CA ALA A 175 14.03 14.72 8.52
C ALA A 175 13.10 15.02 7.33
N ILE A 176 11.78 14.87 7.52
CA ILE A 176 10.76 15.24 6.53
C ILE A 176 10.87 16.72 6.18
N ARG A 177 10.90 17.61 7.18
CA ARG A 177 11.08 19.06 6.96
C ARG A 177 12.34 19.37 6.16
N ARG A 178 13.48 18.76 6.51
CA ARG A 178 14.73 18.95 5.76
C ARG A 178 14.63 18.46 4.31
N GLN A 179 13.96 17.34 4.05
CA GLN A 179 13.76 16.86 2.68
C GLN A 179 12.83 17.78 1.89
N LEU A 180 11.75 18.27 2.49
CA LEU A 180 10.86 19.27 1.90
C LEU A 180 11.62 20.54 1.52
N ASP A 181 12.50 21.04 2.40
CA ASP A 181 13.34 22.21 2.10
C ASP A 181 14.25 21.98 0.89
N TYR A 182 14.82 20.78 0.73
CA TYR A 182 15.62 20.43 -0.45
C TYR A 182 14.78 20.38 -1.72
N VAL A 183 13.61 19.74 -1.66
CA VAL A 183 12.66 19.68 -2.79
C VAL A 183 12.23 21.09 -3.19
N HIS A 184 11.85 21.94 -2.23
CA HIS A 184 11.47 23.33 -2.48
C HIS A 184 12.59 24.12 -3.19
N ARG A 185 13.83 24.03 -2.70
CA ARG A 185 14.98 24.67 -3.35
C ARG A 185 15.21 24.17 -4.77
N ASN A 186 14.99 22.88 -5.02
CA ASN A 186 15.12 22.31 -6.35
C ASN A 186 14.02 22.79 -7.29
N LEU A 187 12.76 22.85 -6.82
CA LEU A 187 11.65 23.38 -7.61
C LEU A 187 11.89 24.84 -7.99
N ASN A 188 12.28 25.70 -7.03
CA ASN A 188 12.61 27.10 -7.31
C ASN A 188 13.77 27.24 -8.31
N ALA A 189 14.75 26.34 -8.26
CA ALA A 189 15.84 26.34 -9.24
C ALA A 189 15.38 25.89 -10.63
N ILE A 190 14.46 24.92 -10.72
CA ILE A 190 13.85 24.51 -11.98
C ILE A 190 13.04 25.69 -12.55
N ASP A 191 12.27 26.41 -11.73
CA ASP A 191 11.52 27.59 -12.15
C ASP A 191 12.46 28.71 -12.64
N ALA A 192 13.58 28.95 -11.93
CA ALA A 192 14.60 29.90 -12.36
C ALA A 192 15.28 29.49 -13.68
N LEU A 193 15.50 28.19 -13.90
CA LEU A 193 16.03 27.67 -15.16
C LEU A 193 15.04 27.90 -16.32
N ILE A 194 13.75 27.64 -16.09
CA ILE A 194 12.69 27.88 -17.07
C ILE A 194 12.58 29.37 -17.38
N ALA A 195 12.58 30.23 -16.37
CA ALA A 195 12.55 31.69 -16.54
C ALA A 195 13.76 32.22 -17.32
N ALA A 196 14.92 31.58 -17.18
CA ALA A 196 16.13 31.90 -17.95
C ALA A 196 16.15 31.31 -19.37
N GLY A 197 15.08 30.64 -19.81
CA GLY A 197 14.90 30.14 -21.17
C GLY A 197 15.13 28.64 -21.37
N ALA A 198 15.28 27.85 -20.29
CA ALA A 198 15.36 26.40 -20.42
C ALA A 198 14.02 25.83 -20.90
N SER A 199 14.03 25.14 -22.04
CA SER A 199 12.84 24.46 -22.55
C SER A 199 12.72 23.05 -21.96
N LEU A 200 11.58 22.77 -21.30
CA LEU A 200 11.27 21.42 -20.80
C LEU A 200 10.98 20.41 -21.92
N SER A 201 10.80 20.87 -23.16
CA SER A 201 10.50 20.02 -24.32
C SER A 201 11.61 19.02 -24.66
N ALA A 202 12.85 19.35 -24.29
CA ALA A 202 14.01 18.49 -24.47
C ALA A 202 14.20 17.46 -23.32
N LEU A 203 13.32 17.47 -22.32
CA LEU A 203 13.32 16.50 -21.23
C LEU A 203 12.47 15.28 -21.63
N LYS A 204 12.90 14.06 -21.26
CA LYS A 204 12.11 12.84 -21.56
C LYS A 204 10.73 12.93 -20.90
N THR A 205 9.70 12.43 -21.58
CA THR A 205 8.29 12.48 -21.15
C THR A 205 8.06 11.97 -19.72
N HIS A 206 8.77 10.92 -19.32
CA HIS A 206 8.69 10.39 -17.95
C HIS A 206 9.14 11.42 -16.89
N TRP A 207 10.19 12.20 -17.15
CA TRP A 207 10.68 13.19 -16.18
C TRP A 207 9.72 14.37 -16.01
N TRP A 208 9.02 14.75 -17.07
CA TRP A 208 7.98 15.79 -17.00
C TRP A 208 6.81 15.33 -16.13
N HIS A 209 6.29 14.12 -16.34
CA HIS A 209 5.26 13.54 -15.47
C HIS A 209 5.74 13.45 -14.02
N LYS A 210 7.01 13.05 -13.82
CA LYS A 210 7.58 12.96 -12.48
C LYS A 210 7.68 14.32 -11.80
N LEU A 211 8.01 15.38 -12.54
CA LEU A 211 8.03 16.75 -12.02
C LEU A 211 6.64 17.19 -11.55
N LEU A 212 5.59 16.92 -12.33
CA LEU A 212 4.21 17.22 -11.95
C LEU A 212 3.77 16.51 -10.68
N VAL A 213 4.09 15.22 -10.58
CA VAL A 213 3.79 14.43 -9.37
C VAL A 213 4.54 15.02 -8.15
N ILE A 214 5.79 15.45 -8.34
CA ILE A 214 6.59 16.05 -7.25
C ILE A 214 6.06 17.43 -6.85
N SER A 215 5.58 18.25 -7.79
CA SER A 215 4.95 19.54 -7.45
C SER A 215 3.64 19.35 -6.69
N GLU A 216 2.82 18.37 -7.07
CA GLU A 216 1.61 18.03 -6.31
C GLU A 216 1.94 17.48 -4.93
N LEU A 217 2.95 16.62 -4.83
CA LEU A 217 3.43 16.11 -3.55
C LEU A 217 3.88 17.22 -2.61
N TYR A 218 4.56 18.25 -3.12
CA TYR A 218 5.02 19.37 -2.30
C TYR A 218 3.87 20.29 -1.86
N ARG A 219 2.77 20.33 -2.62
CA ARG A 219 1.59 21.16 -2.35
C ARG A 219 0.68 20.58 -1.26
N GLN A 220 0.62 19.25 -1.14
CA GLN A 220 -0.15 18.52 -0.13
C GLN A 220 0.46 18.63 1.27
#